data_AF-A0A7C6B158-F1
#
_entry.id   AF-A0A7C6B158-F1
#
_cell.length_a   1.000
_cell.length_b   1.000
_cell.length_c   1.000
_cell.angle_alpha   90.00
_cell.angle_beta   90.00
_cell.angle_gamma   90.00
#
_symmetry.space_group_name_H-M   'P 1'
#
loop_
_entity.id
_entity.type
_entity.pdbx_description
1 polymer ?
#
loop_
_entity_poly.entity_id
_entity_poly.type
_entity_poly.pdbx_seq_one_letter_code
_entity_poly.pdbx_strand_id
1 'polypeptide(L)'
;SSIKHAGIPWEIGLAETQQTLLLNGLRDRVLVQVDGQMRTGRDVVIGALLGAENFGFGTAALVSLGCILMRKCHLGTCPVGIATQAPELRARFAGRAEYLIRYLLFVAEEVRHWMAQLGFRRFDEMIGRVDKIRVRRAVDHWKAKGLDFSALLAPPPAPPGAPLRRIRPQTDKHQDHLDRILLPQLRSSIDEAQPIRLEMPIRNVHRTVGTTLSYHVVKKHGSRGLPDGTIHLVFRGSAGQSFGAFLAPGITLELIGDANDYLGKGLSGGRIIVRTPPESPFEPAENVIVGNTLLYGATSGEVFINGLAGERFAVRNSGATAVVEGVGDHGCEYMTGGVVVVLGKTGRNFAAGMSGGIAYVLDEYQLFDTLCNLDLVDLESVWKPADQKQLRDLIERHYAWTRSERAKRLLEKWPESVGKFVKVMPIEYRKALERLREREQVRAEQLPATEEVYSG
;
A
#
# COMPACT_ATOMS: atom_id res chain seq x y z
N SER A 1 9.62 -23.01 9.80
CA SER A 1 8.98 -23.89 8.80
C SER A 1 9.22 -23.39 7.36
N SER A 2 8.80 -22.17 6.98
CA SER A 2 8.83 -21.73 5.57
C SER A 2 10.20 -21.67 4.89
N ILE A 3 11.27 -21.22 5.58
CA ILE A 3 12.65 -21.13 5.01
C ILE A 3 13.16 -22.48 4.46
N LYS A 4 12.65 -23.59 5.00
CA LYS A 4 13.11 -24.94 4.64
C LYS A 4 12.15 -25.70 3.73
N HIS A 5 10.90 -25.26 3.63
CA HIS A 5 9.81 -26.09 3.07
C HIS A 5 8.88 -25.35 2.10
N ALA A 6 9.11 -24.06 1.85
CA ALA A 6 8.30 -23.28 0.90
C ALA A 6 9.20 -22.65 -0.17
N GLY A 7 8.75 -22.71 -1.42
CA GLY A 7 9.49 -22.24 -2.60
C GLY A 7 10.21 -23.35 -3.36
N ILE A 8 10.64 -23.02 -4.57
CA ILE A 8 11.39 -23.90 -5.47
C ILE A 8 12.66 -23.19 -5.95
N PRO A 9 13.67 -23.91 -6.46
CA PRO A 9 14.84 -23.30 -7.11
C PRO A 9 14.43 -22.35 -8.23
N TRP A 10 15.11 -21.20 -8.31
CA TRP A 10 14.78 -20.15 -9.28
C TRP A 10 15.01 -20.61 -10.72
N GLU A 11 15.91 -21.58 -10.94
CA GLU A 11 16.21 -22.14 -12.26
C GLU A 11 14.95 -22.77 -12.89
N ILE A 12 14.12 -23.43 -12.07
CA ILE A 12 12.87 -24.06 -12.51
C ILE A 12 11.85 -22.98 -12.90
N GLY A 13 11.56 -22.07 -11.96
CA GLY A 13 10.55 -21.03 -12.19
C GLY A 13 10.95 -20.04 -13.30
N LEU A 14 12.24 -19.75 -13.45
CA LEU A 14 12.76 -18.89 -14.51
C LEU A 14 12.59 -19.54 -15.89
N ALA A 15 12.99 -20.80 -16.03
CA ALA A 15 12.84 -21.53 -17.28
C ALA A 15 11.35 -21.65 -17.68
N GLU A 16 10.47 -22.01 -16.74
CA GLU A 16 9.02 -22.09 -16.98
C GLU A 16 8.43 -20.73 -17.38
N THR A 17 8.83 -19.65 -16.72
CA THR A 17 8.41 -18.28 -17.07
C THR A 17 8.85 -17.91 -18.49
N GLN A 18 10.12 -18.16 -18.81
CA GLN A 18 10.68 -17.90 -20.14
C GLN A 18 9.90 -18.68 -21.22
N GLN A 19 9.72 -19.99 -21.01
CA GLN A 19 9.05 -20.87 -21.96
C GLN A 19 7.58 -20.47 -22.16
N THR A 20 6.86 -20.18 -21.08
CA THR A 20 5.44 -19.82 -21.12
C THR A 20 5.23 -18.46 -21.80
N LEU A 21 6.06 -17.46 -21.50
CA LEU A 21 5.97 -16.15 -22.13
C LEU A 21 6.26 -16.23 -23.65
N LEU A 22 7.19 -17.08 -24.06
CA LEU A 22 7.51 -17.29 -25.47
C LEU A 22 6.40 -18.03 -26.21
N LEU A 23 5.87 -19.11 -25.61
CA LEU A 23 4.75 -19.87 -26.16
C LEU A 23 3.53 -18.98 -26.45
N ASN A 24 3.28 -17.97 -25.60
CA ASN A 24 2.14 -17.06 -25.72
C ASN A 24 2.45 -15.76 -26.50
N GLY A 25 3.67 -15.59 -27.04
CA GLY A 25 4.04 -14.37 -27.77
C GLY A 25 4.08 -13.11 -26.89
N LEU A 26 4.31 -13.26 -25.58
CA LEU A 26 4.33 -12.19 -24.59
C LEU A 26 5.73 -11.79 -24.13
N ARG A 27 6.77 -12.58 -24.47
CA ARG A 27 8.13 -12.38 -23.97
C ARG A 27 8.75 -11.03 -24.36
N ASP A 28 8.36 -10.51 -25.51
CA ASP A 28 8.93 -9.32 -26.15
C ASP A 28 8.69 -7.99 -25.42
N ARG A 29 7.80 -7.99 -24.42
CA ARG A 29 7.33 -6.79 -23.69
C ARG A 29 7.41 -6.91 -22.17
N VAL A 30 7.85 -8.06 -21.67
CA VAL A 30 7.99 -8.35 -20.23
C VAL A 30 9.48 -8.42 -19.90
N LEU A 31 9.93 -7.59 -18.97
CA LEU A 31 11.28 -7.70 -18.40
C LEU A 31 11.28 -8.80 -17.35
N VAL A 32 12.14 -9.81 -17.51
CA VAL A 32 12.24 -10.91 -16.54
C VAL A 32 13.40 -10.67 -15.58
N GLN A 33 13.11 -10.64 -14.29
CA GLN A 33 14.10 -10.50 -13.22
C GLN A 33 14.15 -11.78 -12.39
N VAL A 34 15.35 -12.15 -11.93
CA VAL A 34 15.55 -13.28 -11.02
C VAL A 34 16.44 -12.87 -9.84
N ASP A 35 16.20 -13.45 -8.67
CA ASP A 35 17.09 -13.41 -7.53
C ASP A 35 17.10 -14.79 -6.82
N GLY A 36 17.82 -14.89 -5.70
CA GLY A 36 17.87 -16.11 -4.90
C GLY A 36 19.27 -16.65 -4.75
N GLN A 37 19.98 -16.19 -3.71
CA GLN A 37 21.36 -16.59 -3.42
C GLN A 37 22.36 -16.35 -4.56
N MET A 38 22.07 -15.43 -5.49
CA MET A 38 23.02 -14.99 -6.52
C MET A 38 24.25 -14.37 -5.86
N ARG A 39 25.43 -14.86 -6.25
CA ARG A 39 26.71 -14.49 -5.64
C ARG A 39 27.80 -14.19 -6.66
N THR A 40 27.78 -14.86 -7.80
CA THR A 40 28.88 -14.89 -8.77
C THR A 40 28.45 -14.45 -10.16
N GLY A 41 29.42 -14.13 -11.02
CA GLY A 41 29.16 -13.88 -12.43
C GLY A 41 28.61 -15.11 -13.15
N ARG A 42 29.01 -16.32 -12.73
CA ARG A 42 28.42 -17.56 -13.25
C ARG A 42 26.91 -17.65 -12.97
N ASP A 43 26.45 -17.29 -11.78
CA ASP A 43 25.01 -17.32 -11.45
C ASP A 43 24.22 -16.40 -12.39
N VAL A 44 24.77 -15.20 -12.65
CA VAL A 44 24.18 -14.23 -13.60
C VAL A 44 24.12 -14.81 -15.01
N VAL A 45 25.20 -15.44 -15.48
CA VAL A 45 25.27 -16.03 -16.82
C VAL A 45 24.27 -17.17 -16.96
N ILE A 46 24.16 -18.07 -15.98
CA ILE A 46 23.15 -19.14 -16.01
C ILE A 46 21.74 -18.55 -16.03
N GLY A 47 21.45 -17.54 -15.20
CA GLY A 47 20.17 -16.85 -15.23
C GLY A 47 19.88 -16.19 -16.58
N ALA A 48 20.87 -15.55 -17.21
CA ALA A 48 20.72 -14.97 -18.54
C ALA A 48 20.38 -16.03 -19.58
N LEU A 49 21.15 -17.13 -19.63
CA LEU A 49 20.93 -18.23 -20.56
C LEU A 49 19.55 -18.88 -20.38
N LEU A 50 19.01 -18.90 -19.15
CA LEU A 50 17.65 -19.36 -18.85
C LEU A 50 16.54 -18.33 -19.15
N GLY A 51 16.88 -17.07 -19.43
CA GLY A 51 15.93 -16.06 -19.92
C GLY A 51 15.83 -14.76 -19.11
N ALA A 52 16.60 -14.61 -18.03
CA ALA A 52 16.57 -13.39 -17.23
C ALA A 52 17.31 -12.21 -17.90
N GLU A 53 16.81 -11.00 -17.63
CA GLU A 53 17.41 -9.73 -18.05
C GLU A 53 17.95 -8.94 -16.86
N ASN A 54 17.34 -9.10 -15.68
CA ASN A 54 17.73 -8.44 -14.44
C ASN A 54 18.06 -9.45 -13.32
N PHE A 55 18.99 -9.06 -12.45
CA PHE A 55 19.55 -9.94 -11.41
C PHE A 55 19.56 -9.24 -10.05
N GLY A 56 18.92 -9.83 -9.05
CA GLY A 56 18.82 -9.29 -7.70
C GLY A 56 19.88 -9.85 -6.76
N PHE A 57 20.59 -8.96 -6.05
CA PHE A 57 21.60 -9.32 -5.05
C PHE A 57 21.20 -8.80 -3.67
N GLY A 58 20.74 -9.71 -2.80
CA GLY A 58 20.44 -9.41 -1.40
C GLY A 58 21.57 -9.80 -0.46
N THR A 59 21.67 -11.09 -0.14
CA THR A 59 22.62 -11.60 0.86
C THR A 59 24.07 -11.28 0.53
N ALA A 60 24.52 -11.47 -0.71
CA ALA A 60 25.90 -11.22 -1.11
C ALA A 60 26.26 -9.72 -0.98
N ALA A 61 25.32 -8.83 -1.32
CA ALA A 61 25.48 -7.40 -1.11
C ALA A 61 25.65 -7.07 0.39
N LEU A 62 24.82 -7.65 1.26
CA LEU A 62 24.97 -7.49 2.71
C LEU A 62 26.31 -8.04 3.25
N VAL A 63 26.79 -9.15 2.71
CA VAL A 63 28.11 -9.72 3.07
C VAL A 63 29.24 -8.79 2.65
N SER A 64 29.17 -8.19 1.47
CA SER A 64 30.15 -7.17 1.03
C SER A 64 30.18 -5.94 1.94
N LEU A 65 29.07 -5.66 2.63
CA LEU A 65 28.93 -4.58 3.61
C LEU A 65 29.29 -5.00 5.06
N GLY A 66 29.75 -6.24 5.28
CA GLY A 66 30.23 -6.72 6.57
C GLY A 66 29.30 -7.72 7.29
N CYS A 67 28.23 -8.20 6.66
CA CYS A 67 27.40 -9.25 7.25
C CYS A 67 28.20 -10.55 7.45
N ILE A 68 28.27 -11.01 8.70
CA ILE A 68 28.97 -12.24 9.09
C ILE A 68 28.06 -13.48 9.12
N LEU A 69 26.86 -13.40 8.51
CA LEU A 69 25.89 -14.50 8.43
C LEU A 69 25.49 -15.13 9.78
N MET A 70 25.42 -14.33 10.85
CA MET A 70 25.06 -14.78 12.20
C MET A 70 23.61 -15.30 12.31
N ARG A 71 22.71 -14.90 11.39
CA ARG A 71 21.29 -15.30 11.35
C ARG A 71 20.45 -14.90 12.58
N LYS A 72 20.87 -13.86 13.30
CA LYS A 72 20.11 -13.23 14.41
C LYS A 72 19.41 -11.92 14.03
N CYS A 73 19.16 -11.70 12.74
CA CYS A 73 18.56 -10.45 12.24
C CYS A 73 17.20 -10.14 12.91
N HIS A 74 16.39 -11.17 13.17
CA HIS A 74 15.07 -11.05 13.81
C HIS A 74 15.12 -10.63 15.29
N LEU A 75 16.28 -10.73 15.94
CA LEU A 75 16.44 -10.34 17.34
C LEU A 75 16.84 -8.86 17.49
N GLY A 76 17.10 -8.15 16.39
CA GLY A 76 17.57 -6.76 16.44
C GLY A 76 18.95 -6.56 17.07
N THR A 77 19.72 -7.63 17.30
CA THR A 77 21.01 -7.64 18.01
C THR A 77 22.21 -7.82 17.07
N CYS A 78 22.12 -7.29 15.86
CA CYS A 78 23.19 -7.43 14.85
C CYS A 78 24.51 -6.81 15.35
N PRO A 79 25.59 -7.58 15.53
CA PRO A 79 26.82 -7.09 16.14
C PRO A 79 27.61 -6.12 15.25
N VAL A 80 27.30 -6.11 13.95
CA VAL A 80 27.95 -5.29 12.90
C VAL A 80 27.05 -4.17 12.38
N GLY A 81 25.95 -3.86 13.08
CA GLY A 81 25.12 -2.70 12.79
C GLY A 81 24.26 -2.76 11.52
N ILE A 82 24.10 -3.93 10.88
CA ILE A 82 23.30 -4.08 9.65
C ILE A 82 21.79 -4.23 9.96
N ALA A 83 21.40 -5.30 10.64
CA ALA A 83 19.99 -5.62 10.90
C ALA A 83 19.61 -5.33 12.35
N THR A 84 19.62 -4.04 12.73
CA THR A 84 19.32 -3.56 14.08
C THR A 84 18.85 -2.10 14.04
N GLN A 85 17.97 -1.73 14.96
CA GLN A 85 17.54 -0.33 15.18
C GLN A 85 18.21 0.31 16.39
N ALA A 86 18.96 -0.46 17.20
CA ALA A 86 19.61 0.02 18.41
C ALA A 86 20.78 0.97 18.05
N PRO A 87 20.79 2.23 18.53
CA PRO A 87 21.80 3.23 18.15
C PRO A 87 23.25 2.76 18.35
N GLU A 88 23.53 2.13 19.49
CA GLU A 88 24.85 1.64 19.87
C GLU A 88 25.36 0.47 19.01
N LEU A 89 24.44 -0.33 18.44
CA LEU A 89 24.79 -1.39 17.51
C LEU A 89 24.91 -0.84 16.08
N ARG A 90 24.03 0.09 15.68
CA ARG A 90 24.10 0.78 14.38
C ARG A 90 25.41 1.55 14.22
N ALA A 91 25.93 2.15 15.29
CA ALA A 91 27.23 2.82 15.29
C ALA A 91 28.41 1.91 14.91
N ARG A 92 28.23 0.58 14.95
CA ARG A 92 29.25 -0.42 14.56
C ARG A 92 29.25 -0.73 13.07
N PHE A 93 28.32 -0.16 12.28
CA PHE A 93 28.27 -0.38 10.85
C PHE A 93 29.48 0.26 10.15
N ALA A 94 30.39 -0.58 9.65
CA ALA A 94 31.61 -0.17 8.96
C ALA A 94 31.53 -0.32 7.43
N GLY A 95 30.38 -0.75 6.89
CA GLY A 95 30.18 -0.94 5.46
C GLY A 95 30.23 0.39 4.70
N ARG A 96 30.78 0.37 3.49
CA ARG A 96 30.86 1.54 2.62
C ARG A 96 30.34 1.23 1.22
N ALA A 97 29.86 2.25 0.52
CA ALA A 97 29.33 2.10 -0.84
C ALA A 97 30.38 1.50 -1.79
N GLU A 98 31.66 1.86 -1.62
CA GLU A 98 32.78 1.37 -2.42
C GLU A 98 32.94 -0.15 -2.35
N TYR A 99 32.60 -0.77 -1.23
CA TYR A 99 32.69 -2.23 -1.07
C TYR A 99 31.65 -2.93 -1.94
N LEU A 100 30.42 -2.39 -1.96
CA LEU A 100 29.34 -2.90 -2.81
C LEU A 100 29.64 -2.66 -4.29
N ILE A 101 30.12 -1.47 -4.65
CA ILE A 101 30.53 -1.15 -6.02
C ILE A 101 31.60 -2.13 -6.49
N ARG A 102 32.65 -2.34 -5.67
CA ARG A 102 33.75 -3.26 -6.01
C ARG A 102 33.26 -4.70 -6.16
N TYR A 103 32.37 -5.16 -5.28
CA TYR A 103 31.76 -6.49 -5.39
C TYR A 103 31.01 -6.65 -6.73
N LEU A 104 30.14 -5.69 -7.08
CA LEU A 104 29.38 -5.75 -8.34
C LEU A 104 30.30 -5.65 -9.57
N LEU A 105 31.40 -4.88 -9.50
CA LEU A 105 32.40 -4.83 -10.57
C LEU A 105 33.12 -6.18 -10.76
N PHE A 106 33.43 -6.89 -9.67
CA PHE A 106 34.02 -8.23 -9.77
C PHE A 106 33.04 -9.24 -10.38
N VAL A 107 31.77 -9.20 -9.98
CA VAL A 107 30.73 -10.03 -10.61
C VAL A 107 30.63 -9.71 -12.11
N ALA A 108 30.60 -8.42 -12.47
CA ALA A 108 30.53 -8.00 -13.86
C ALA A 108 31.77 -8.42 -14.67
N GLU A 109 32.97 -8.37 -14.10
CA GLU A 109 34.19 -8.89 -14.74
C GLU A 109 34.11 -10.39 -14.98
N GLU A 110 33.66 -11.15 -13.99
CA GLU A 110 33.46 -12.59 -14.15
C GLU A 110 32.42 -12.89 -15.24
N VAL A 111 31.33 -12.13 -15.33
CA VAL A 111 30.36 -12.23 -16.44
C VAL A 111 31.04 -12.00 -17.79
N ARG A 112 31.88 -10.97 -17.93
CA ARG A 112 32.61 -10.69 -19.17
C ARG A 112 33.54 -11.84 -19.57
N HIS A 113 34.22 -12.45 -18.61
CA HIS A 113 35.04 -13.64 -18.88
C HIS A 113 34.21 -14.81 -19.43
N TRP A 114 33.05 -15.09 -18.81
CA TRP A 114 32.13 -16.12 -19.31
C TRP A 114 31.56 -15.78 -20.69
N MET A 115 31.18 -14.53 -20.93
CA MET A 115 30.72 -14.06 -22.23
C MET A 115 31.78 -14.33 -23.31
N ALA A 116 33.03 -13.97 -23.06
CA ALA A 116 34.14 -14.21 -23.99
C ALA A 116 34.34 -15.70 -24.27
N GLN A 117 34.29 -16.56 -23.24
CA GLN A 117 34.41 -18.01 -23.40
C GLN A 117 33.25 -18.63 -24.19
N LEU A 118 32.03 -18.12 -24.03
CA LEU A 118 30.85 -18.60 -24.74
C LEU A 118 30.69 -17.99 -26.15
N GLY A 119 31.52 -17.00 -26.49
CA GLY A 119 31.55 -16.35 -27.80
C GLY A 119 30.56 -15.19 -27.97
N PHE A 120 30.11 -14.58 -26.88
CA PHE A 120 29.17 -13.45 -26.90
C PHE A 120 29.90 -12.12 -26.70
N ARG A 121 29.49 -11.08 -27.47
CA ARG A 121 30.05 -9.72 -27.35
C ARG A 121 29.13 -8.81 -26.56
N ARG A 122 27.83 -9.04 -26.62
CA ARG A 122 26.82 -8.28 -25.89
C ARG A 122 26.06 -9.20 -24.94
N PHE A 123 25.75 -8.69 -23.74
CA PHE A 123 25.01 -9.47 -22.74
C PHE A 123 23.66 -9.96 -23.29
N ASP A 124 22.96 -9.10 -24.01
CA ASP A 124 21.65 -9.40 -24.56
C ASP A 124 21.62 -10.60 -25.53
N GLU A 125 22.76 -10.93 -26.15
CA GLU A 125 22.89 -12.07 -27.08
C GLU A 125 22.82 -13.43 -26.36
N MET A 126 23.08 -13.45 -25.05
CA MET A 126 23.02 -14.65 -24.21
C MET A 126 21.59 -14.98 -23.77
N ILE A 127 20.71 -13.99 -23.74
CA ILE A 127 19.43 -14.11 -23.03
C ILE A 127 18.56 -15.19 -23.70
N GLY A 128 18.20 -16.21 -22.93
CA GLY A 128 17.41 -17.35 -23.39
C GLY A 128 18.16 -18.38 -24.24
N ARG A 129 19.51 -18.28 -24.34
CA ARG A 129 20.36 -19.24 -25.08
C ARG A 129 20.60 -20.53 -24.29
N VAL A 130 19.53 -21.26 -24.00
CA VAL A 130 19.58 -22.55 -23.27
C VAL A 130 20.46 -23.59 -23.97
N ASP A 131 20.66 -23.47 -25.29
CA ASP A 131 21.56 -24.31 -26.08
C ASP A 131 23.04 -24.22 -25.63
N LYS A 132 23.40 -23.20 -24.86
CA LYS A 132 24.75 -23.02 -24.29
C LYS A 132 24.91 -23.70 -22.93
N ILE A 133 23.85 -24.30 -22.38
CA ILE A 133 23.91 -25.02 -21.12
C ILE A 133 23.98 -26.53 -21.40
N ARG A 134 25.00 -27.19 -20.85
CA ARG A 134 25.10 -28.66 -20.87
C ARG A 134 25.17 -29.20 -19.45
N VAL A 135 24.33 -30.19 -19.16
CA VAL A 135 24.37 -30.91 -17.88
C VAL A 135 25.63 -31.75 -17.82
N ARG A 136 26.48 -31.46 -16.84
CA ARG A 136 27.54 -32.38 -16.43
C ARG A 136 26.95 -33.32 -15.39
N ARG A 137 27.01 -34.64 -15.62
CA ARG A 137 26.78 -35.63 -14.56
C ARG A 137 27.89 -35.44 -13.52
N ALA A 138 27.56 -34.77 -12.42
CA ALA A 138 28.58 -34.20 -11.55
C ALA A 138 29.18 -35.20 -10.56
N VAL A 139 28.51 -36.32 -10.25
CA VAL A 139 29.01 -37.33 -9.31
C VAL A 139 28.28 -38.65 -9.58
N ASP A 140 28.97 -39.80 -9.53
CA ASP A 140 28.33 -41.12 -9.39
C ASP A 140 27.76 -41.29 -7.96
N HIS A 141 26.97 -40.32 -7.51
CA HIS A 141 26.33 -40.33 -6.21
C HIS A 141 24.91 -40.86 -6.34
N TRP A 142 24.53 -41.82 -5.50
CA TRP A 142 23.24 -42.49 -5.59
C TRP A 142 22.03 -41.54 -5.49
N LYS A 143 22.14 -40.46 -4.71
CA LYS A 143 21.07 -39.43 -4.61
C LYS A 143 20.87 -38.58 -5.87
N ALA A 144 21.82 -38.56 -6.79
CA ALA A 144 21.69 -37.86 -8.07
C ALA A 144 21.04 -38.73 -9.16
N LYS A 145 20.85 -40.04 -8.89
CA LYS A 145 20.17 -40.96 -9.81
C LYS A 145 18.72 -40.49 -9.99
N GLY A 146 18.29 -40.32 -11.24
CA GLY A 146 16.93 -39.93 -11.60
C GLY A 146 16.70 -38.42 -11.77
N LEU A 147 17.72 -37.57 -11.59
CA LEU A 147 17.59 -36.15 -11.93
C LEU A 147 17.55 -35.97 -13.46
N ASP A 148 16.46 -35.41 -13.96
CA ASP A 148 16.27 -35.04 -15.36
C ASP A 148 16.05 -33.53 -15.49
N PHE A 149 16.91 -32.87 -16.26
CA PHE A 149 16.86 -31.44 -16.53
C PHE A 149 16.36 -31.13 -17.96
N SER A 150 15.91 -32.15 -18.70
CA SER A 150 15.52 -32.01 -20.10
C SER A 150 14.38 -31.00 -20.28
N ALA A 151 13.39 -30.99 -19.37
CA ALA A 151 12.29 -30.02 -19.39
C ALA A 151 12.77 -28.58 -19.13
N LEU A 152 13.71 -28.41 -18.19
CA LEU A 152 14.27 -27.10 -17.83
C LEU A 152 15.09 -26.50 -18.98
N LEU A 153 15.85 -27.35 -19.67
CA LEU A 153 16.72 -26.96 -20.78
C LEU A 153 16.05 -27.11 -22.15
N ALA A 154 14.75 -27.41 -22.20
CA ALA A 154 14.02 -27.53 -23.44
C ALA A 154 13.97 -26.16 -24.14
N PRO A 155 14.29 -26.09 -25.45
CA PRO A 155 14.03 -24.89 -26.21
C PRO A 155 12.51 -24.68 -26.28
N PRO A 156 12.03 -23.44 -26.08
CA PRO A 156 10.61 -23.16 -26.09
C PRO A 156 10.01 -23.37 -27.49
N PRO A 157 8.79 -23.90 -27.59
CA PRO A 157 8.08 -24.07 -28.86
C PRO A 157 7.57 -22.70 -29.36
N ALA A 158 8.48 -21.83 -29.77
CA ALA A 158 8.18 -20.51 -30.32
C ALA A 158 8.52 -20.46 -31.82
N PRO A 159 7.84 -19.60 -32.61
CA PRO A 159 8.20 -19.40 -34.00
C PRO A 159 9.68 -19.06 -34.17
N PRO A 160 10.35 -19.52 -35.24
CA PRO A 160 11.71 -19.12 -35.55
C PRO A 160 11.85 -17.59 -35.53
N GLY A 161 12.84 -17.08 -34.77
CA GLY A 161 13.07 -15.64 -34.63
C GLY A 161 12.21 -14.93 -33.57
N ALA A 162 11.41 -15.66 -32.78
CA ALA A 162 10.71 -15.06 -31.64
C ALA A 162 11.69 -14.36 -30.67
N PRO A 163 11.38 -13.12 -30.21
CA PRO A 163 12.26 -12.40 -29.29
C PRO A 163 12.41 -13.13 -27.95
N LEU A 164 13.63 -13.55 -27.61
CA LEU A 164 13.95 -14.23 -26.35
C LEU A 164 14.03 -13.29 -25.15
N ARG A 165 13.93 -11.98 -25.39
CA ARG A 165 14.06 -10.91 -24.38
C ARG A 165 13.05 -9.79 -24.64
N ARG A 166 12.96 -8.83 -23.71
CA ARG A 166 12.16 -7.63 -23.93
C ARG A 166 12.82 -6.77 -25.00
N ILE A 167 12.08 -6.45 -26.05
CA ILE A 167 12.53 -5.59 -27.16
C ILE A 167 11.61 -4.39 -27.39
N ARG A 168 10.43 -4.35 -26.77
CA ARG A 168 9.50 -3.24 -26.87
C ARG A 168 8.81 -2.92 -25.54
N PRO A 169 8.33 -1.68 -25.35
CA PRO A 169 7.46 -1.35 -24.24
C PRO A 169 6.07 -1.98 -24.41
N GLN A 170 5.28 -1.98 -23.32
CA GLN A 170 3.86 -2.27 -23.38
C GLN A 170 3.12 -1.17 -24.16
N THR A 171 2.04 -1.54 -24.84
CA THR A 171 1.13 -0.58 -25.48
C THR A 171 0.43 0.25 -24.40
N ASP A 172 0.39 1.57 -24.56
CA ASP A 172 -0.39 2.44 -23.68
C ASP A 172 -1.88 2.22 -23.92
N LYS A 173 -2.57 1.66 -22.91
CA LYS A 173 -4.02 1.39 -22.92
C LYS A 173 -4.83 2.41 -22.11
N HIS A 174 -4.25 3.56 -21.76
CA HIS A 174 -4.88 4.55 -20.88
C HIS A 174 -5.24 5.85 -21.59
N GLN A 175 -5.31 5.84 -22.92
CA GLN A 175 -5.56 7.06 -23.72
C GLN A 175 -6.94 7.67 -23.46
N ASP A 176 -7.93 6.83 -23.15
CA ASP A 176 -9.32 7.15 -22.85
C ASP A 176 -9.59 7.29 -21.34
N HIS A 177 -8.55 7.25 -20.50
CA HIS A 177 -8.71 7.38 -19.05
C HIS A 177 -9.23 8.78 -18.67
N LEU A 178 -10.23 8.84 -17.77
CA LEU A 178 -10.95 10.06 -17.43
C LEU A 178 -10.04 11.20 -16.95
N ASP A 179 -9.03 10.92 -16.12
CA ASP A 179 -8.05 11.93 -15.72
C ASP A 179 -7.35 12.62 -16.91
N ARG A 180 -7.05 11.90 -18.00
CA ARG A 180 -6.39 12.52 -19.17
C ARG A 180 -7.30 13.55 -19.86
N ILE A 181 -8.62 13.36 -19.77
CA ILE A 181 -9.63 14.29 -20.29
C ILE A 181 -9.76 15.50 -19.35
N LEU A 182 -9.61 15.29 -18.04
CA LEU A 182 -9.69 16.33 -17.02
C LEU A 182 -8.45 17.22 -16.95
N LEU A 183 -7.25 16.66 -17.11
CA LEU A 183 -5.98 17.36 -16.88
C LEU A 183 -5.83 18.70 -17.64
N PRO A 184 -6.20 18.82 -18.94
CA PRO A 184 -6.13 20.12 -19.63
C PRO A 184 -6.98 21.21 -18.97
N GLN A 185 -8.14 20.86 -18.42
CA GLN A 185 -9.05 21.80 -17.75
C GLN A 185 -8.55 22.20 -16.36
N LEU A 186 -7.75 21.35 -15.72
CA LEU A 186 -7.23 21.54 -14.36
C LEU A 186 -5.86 22.22 -14.33
N ARG A 187 -5.34 22.64 -15.49
CA ARG A 187 -3.96 23.14 -15.59
C ARG A 187 -3.71 24.35 -14.69
N SER A 188 -4.57 25.37 -14.72
CA SER A 188 -4.41 26.55 -13.85
C SER A 188 -4.50 26.20 -12.37
N SER A 189 -5.37 25.26 -11.99
CA SER A 189 -5.50 24.80 -10.61
C SER A 189 -4.28 24.01 -10.13
N ILE A 190 -3.75 23.13 -10.98
CA ILE A 190 -2.50 22.42 -10.69
C ILE A 190 -1.35 23.40 -10.66
N ASP A 191 -1.30 24.37 -11.57
CA ASP A 191 -0.12 25.18 -11.78
C ASP A 191 0.01 26.35 -10.81
N GLU A 192 -1.12 26.98 -10.46
CA GLU A 192 -1.20 28.25 -9.75
C GLU A 192 -2.12 28.17 -8.51
N ALA A 193 -2.61 26.98 -8.17
CA ALA A 193 -3.56 26.76 -7.08
C ALA A 193 -4.87 27.57 -7.21
N GLN A 194 -5.30 27.88 -8.44
CA GLN A 194 -6.58 28.53 -8.69
C GLN A 194 -7.75 27.59 -8.37
N PRO A 195 -8.71 27.99 -7.51
CA PRO A 195 -9.86 27.16 -7.19
C PRO A 195 -10.70 26.81 -8.42
N ILE A 196 -11.10 25.55 -8.56
CA ILE A 196 -12.00 25.10 -9.61
C ILE A 196 -13.01 24.08 -9.09
N ARG A 197 -14.24 24.17 -9.63
CA ARG A 197 -15.29 23.18 -9.43
C ARG A 197 -15.81 22.71 -10.79
N LEU A 198 -15.81 21.40 -11.01
CA LEU A 198 -16.33 20.77 -12.24
C LEU A 198 -17.29 19.64 -11.89
N GLU A 199 -18.25 19.39 -12.78
CA GLU A 199 -19.22 18.30 -12.65
C GLU A 199 -19.26 17.47 -13.94
N MET A 200 -19.28 16.14 -13.83
CA MET A 200 -19.33 15.25 -14.99
C MET A 200 -19.88 13.84 -14.69
N PRO A 201 -20.33 13.09 -15.72
CA PRO A 201 -20.76 11.71 -15.53
C PRO A 201 -19.56 10.77 -15.25
N ILE A 202 -19.81 9.70 -14.50
CA ILE A 202 -18.87 8.61 -14.27
C ILE A 202 -19.54 7.25 -14.51
N ARG A 203 -18.74 6.26 -14.92
CA ARG A 203 -19.17 4.88 -15.18
C ARG A 203 -18.16 3.91 -14.58
N ASN A 204 -18.60 2.69 -14.30
CA ASN A 204 -17.78 1.67 -13.63
C ASN A 204 -16.49 1.29 -14.40
N VAL A 205 -16.43 1.59 -15.70
CA VAL A 205 -15.23 1.43 -16.55
C VAL A 205 -14.15 2.49 -16.23
N HIS A 206 -14.54 3.63 -15.67
CA HIS A 206 -13.62 4.69 -15.22
C HIS A 206 -13.01 4.29 -13.87
N ARG A 207 -11.90 3.56 -13.94
CA ARG A 207 -11.09 3.13 -12.79
C ARG A 207 -10.09 4.20 -12.43
N THR A 208 -9.58 4.20 -11.20
CA THR A 208 -8.44 5.05 -10.76
C THR A 208 -8.61 6.56 -11.01
N VAL A 209 -9.84 7.06 -11.05
CA VAL A 209 -10.12 8.49 -11.26
C VAL A 209 -9.54 9.30 -10.11
N GLY A 210 -8.82 10.37 -10.44
CA GLY A 210 -8.12 11.26 -9.51
C GLY A 210 -6.66 10.88 -9.24
N THR A 211 -6.23 9.65 -9.58
CA THR A 211 -4.85 9.19 -9.28
C THR A 211 -3.81 9.88 -10.16
N THR A 212 -4.08 10.05 -11.46
CA THR A 212 -3.14 10.74 -12.36
C THR A 212 -3.13 12.23 -12.05
N LEU A 213 -4.28 12.82 -11.75
CA LEU A 213 -4.37 14.19 -11.22
C LEU A 213 -3.49 14.36 -9.98
N SER A 214 -3.62 13.45 -9.01
CA SER A 214 -2.81 13.45 -7.79
C SER A 214 -1.30 13.40 -8.09
N TYR A 215 -0.86 12.56 -9.04
CA TYR A 215 0.53 12.54 -9.51
C TYR A 215 0.99 13.92 -9.99
N HIS A 216 0.20 14.62 -10.79
CA HIS A 216 0.58 15.94 -11.30
C HIS A 216 0.66 16.98 -10.19
N VAL A 217 -0.28 16.96 -9.24
CA VAL A 217 -0.25 17.83 -8.05
C VAL A 217 1.01 17.56 -7.21
N VAL A 218 1.29 16.31 -6.85
CA VAL A 218 2.44 15.94 -6.02
C VAL A 218 3.76 16.19 -6.75
N LYS A 219 3.83 15.95 -8.06
CA LYS A 219 5.02 16.24 -8.86
C LYS A 219 5.38 17.72 -8.83
N LYS A 220 4.37 18.60 -8.79
CA LYS A 220 4.57 20.05 -8.79
C LYS A 220 4.77 20.63 -7.39
N HIS A 221 3.97 20.20 -6.41
CA HIS A 221 3.91 20.81 -5.07
C HIS A 221 4.51 19.95 -3.96
N GLY A 222 4.98 18.75 -4.29
CA GLY A 222 5.44 17.77 -3.31
C GLY A 222 4.30 17.20 -2.47
N SER A 223 4.65 16.61 -1.34
CA SER A 223 3.68 15.97 -0.43
C SER A 223 2.70 16.93 0.24
N ARG A 224 3.00 18.24 0.26
CA ARG A 224 2.08 19.25 0.79
C ARG A 224 0.83 19.44 -0.07
N GLY A 225 0.89 19.10 -1.36
CA GLY A 225 -0.23 19.25 -2.28
C GLY A 225 -0.69 20.71 -2.45
N LEU A 226 -1.98 20.89 -2.68
CA LEU A 226 -2.63 22.19 -2.85
C LEU A 226 -3.35 22.63 -1.55
N PRO A 227 -3.67 23.93 -1.40
CA PRO A 227 -4.61 24.37 -0.36
C PRO A 227 -5.94 23.60 -0.42
N ASP A 228 -6.59 23.42 0.74
CA ASP A 228 -7.87 22.70 0.80
C ASP A 228 -8.93 23.34 -0.11
N GLY A 229 -9.72 22.51 -0.80
CA GLY A 229 -10.78 22.97 -1.71
C GLY A 229 -10.30 23.55 -3.05
N THR A 230 -9.01 23.49 -3.39
CA THR A 230 -8.51 24.01 -4.68
C THR A 230 -9.13 23.31 -5.89
N ILE A 231 -9.26 21.98 -5.85
CA ILE A 231 -9.90 21.23 -6.93
C ILE A 231 -11.07 20.45 -6.35
N HIS A 232 -12.29 20.76 -6.79
CA HIS A 232 -13.50 20.02 -6.40
C HIS A 232 -14.19 19.42 -7.62
N LEU A 233 -14.08 18.10 -7.78
CA LEU A 233 -14.70 17.37 -8.89
C LEU A 233 -15.94 16.63 -8.39
N VAL A 234 -17.07 16.87 -9.05
CA VAL A 234 -18.34 16.16 -8.80
C VAL A 234 -18.55 15.15 -9.91
N PHE A 235 -18.87 13.94 -9.51
CA PHE A 235 -19.19 12.85 -10.40
C PHE A 235 -20.61 12.36 -10.15
N ARG A 236 -21.33 12.03 -11.23
CA ARG A 236 -22.65 11.39 -11.17
C ARG A 236 -22.64 10.04 -11.87
N GLY A 237 -23.09 8.99 -11.17
CA GLY A 237 -23.13 7.62 -11.68
C GLY A 237 -22.30 6.67 -10.82
N SER A 238 -21.82 5.58 -11.42
CA SER A 238 -21.11 4.51 -10.70
C SER A 238 -19.61 4.60 -10.94
N ALA A 239 -18.81 4.82 -9.91
CA ALA A 239 -17.36 4.88 -10.03
C ALA A 239 -16.73 3.48 -10.13
N GLY A 240 -15.74 3.33 -11.01
CA GLY A 240 -14.97 2.11 -11.11
C GLY A 240 -14.03 1.87 -9.92
N GLN A 241 -13.31 0.76 -9.99
CA GLN A 241 -12.32 0.33 -9.01
C GLN A 241 -11.28 1.43 -8.74
N SER A 242 -10.89 1.58 -7.46
CA SER A 242 -9.83 2.50 -7.02
C SER A 242 -10.14 3.99 -7.23
N PHE A 243 -11.40 4.40 -7.14
CA PHE A 243 -11.79 5.82 -7.17
C PHE A 243 -11.07 6.62 -6.07
N GLY A 244 -10.38 7.69 -6.46
CA GLY A 244 -9.59 8.52 -5.54
C GLY A 244 -8.38 7.82 -4.91
N ALA A 245 -7.82 6.78 -5.55
CA ALA A 245 -6.60 6.16 -5.06
C ALA A 245 -5.44 7.16 -5.05
N PHE A 246 -4.70 7.19 -3.94
CA PHE A 246 -3.56 8.08 -3.69
C PHE A 246 -3.88 9.58 -3.81
N LEU A 247 -5.12 9.99 -3.53
CA LEU A 247 -5.56 11.38 -3.71
C LEU A 247 -4.77 12.35 -2.81
N ALA A 248 -4.16 13.36 -3.42
CA ALA A 248 -3.31 14.37 -2.77
C ALA A 248 -4.11 15.47 -2.05
N PRO A 249 -3.47 16.22 -1.12
CA PRO A 249 -4.09 17.36 -0.45
C PRO A 249 -4.60 18.42 -1.44
N GLY A 250 -5.72 19.04 -1.10
CA GLY A 250 -6.38 20.08 -1.89
C GLY A 250 -7.28 19.59 -3.02
N ILE A 251 -7.37 18.27 -3.23
CA ILE A 251 -8.33 17.65 -4.15
C ILE A 251 -9.51 17.08 -3.36
N THR A 252 -10.72 17.47 -3.73
CA THR A 252 -11.99 16.93 -3.26
C THR A 252 -12.70 16.22 -4.40
N LEU A 253 -12.99 14.93 -4.24
CA LEU A 253 -13.85 14.17 -5.14
C LEU A 253 -15.19 13.91 -4.47
N GLU A 254 -16.27 14.42 -5.06
CA GLU A 254 -17.64 14.17 -4.62
C GLU A 254 -18.31 13.23 -5.64
N LEU A 255 -18.88 12.14 -5.17
CA LEU A 255 -19.59 11.16 -5.98
C LEU A 255 -21.04 11.11 -5.53
N ILE A 256 -21.96 11.39 -6.47
CA ILE A 256 -23.39 11.22 -6.29
C ILE A 256 -23.78 9.95 -7.06
N GLY A 257 -23.93 8.85 -6.33
CA GLY A 257 -24.02 7.50 -6.86
C GLY A 257 -23.18 6.51 -6.05
N ASP A 258 -22.79 5.40 -6.66
CA ASP A 258 -22.08 4.29 -6.01
C ASP A 258 -20.64 4.14 -6.48
N ALA A 259 -19.79 3.45 -5.71
CA ALA A 259 -18.42 3.12 -6.11
C ALA A 259 -18.10 1.63 -5.91
N ASN A 260 -17.22 1.11 -6.75
CA ASN A 260 -16.68 -0.23 -6.61
C ASN A 260 -15.56 -0.29 -5.54
N ASP A 261 -14.80 -1.39 -5.49
CA ASP A 261 -13.78 -1.62 -4.46
C ASP A 261 -12.61 -0.61 -4.52
N TYR A 262 -11.86 -0.57 -3.42
CA TYR A 262 -10.61 0.19 -3.28
C TYR A 262 -10.77 1.72 -3.32
N LEU A 263 -11.96 2.26 -3.07
CA LEU A 263 -12.13 3.70 -2.92
C LEU A 263 -11.16 4.25 -1.87
N GLY A 264 -10.42 5.30 -2.25
CA GLY A 264 -9.41 5.90 -1.39
C GLY A 264 -8.23 4.97 -1.06
N LYS A 265 -7.93 3.95 -1.88
CA LYS A 265 -6.72 3.12 -1.71
C LYS A 265 -5.48 4.01 -1.58
N GLY A 266 -4.73 3.87 -0.49
CA GLY A 266 -3.57 4.69 -0.20
C GLY A 266 -3.87 6.19 -0.14
N LEU A 267 -5.06 6.61 0.33
CA LEU A 267 -5.41 8.03 0.45
C LEU A 267 -4.30 8.82 1.14
N SER A 268 -3.94 9.98 0.56
CA SER A 268 -2.70 10.71 0.83
C SER A 268 -2.93 12.21 1.08
N GLY A 269 -4.12 12.61 1.51
CA GLY A 269 -4.44 13.95 2.00
C GLY A 269 -5.69 14.56 1.36
N GLY A 270 -6.17 13.99 0.26
CA GLY A 270 -7.40 14.43 -0.40
C GLY A 270 -8.67 14.05 0.36
N ARG A 271 -9.80 14.60 -0.11
CA ARG A 271 -11.14 14.36 0.44
C ARG A 271 -12.00 13.59 -0.56
N ILE A 272 -12.70 12.56 -0.11
CA ILE A 272 -13.67 11.81 -0.92
C ILE A 272 -15.04 11.82 -0.23
N ILE A 273 -16.08 12.20 -0.96
CA ILE A 273 -17.46 12.17 -0.50
C ILE A 273 -18.24 11.21 -1.40
N VAL A 274 -19.00 10.31 -0.82
CA VAL A 274 -19.96 9.46 -1.54
C VAL A 274 -21.34 9.69 -0.96
N ARG A 275 -22.27 10.06 -1.83
CA ARG A 275 -23.65 10.41 -1.51
C ARG A 275 -24.60 9.50 -2.24
N THR A 276 -25.57 8.97 -1.52
CA THR A 276 -26.73 8.37 -2.17
C THR A 276 -27.44 9.45 -3.00
N PRO A 277 -27.82 9.17 -4.27
CA PRO A 277 -28.61 10.10 -5.06
C PRO A 277 -29.88 10.55 -4.31
N PRO A 278 -30.21 11.86 -4.27
CA PRO A 278 -31.39 12.36 -3.55
C PRO A 278 -32.71 11.72 -3.97
N GLU A 279 -32.81 11.25 -5.22
CA GLU A 279 -33.96 10.59 -5.81
C GLU A 279 -34.06 9.09 -5.48
N SER A 280 -33.08 8.52 -4.77
CA SER A 280 -33.09 7.09 -4.41
C SER A 280 -34.23 6.77 -3.42
N PRO A 281 -35.02 5.71 -3.67
CA PRO A 281 -36.21 5.40 -2.87
C PRO A 281 -35.91 4.60 -1.59
N PHE A 282 -34.64 4.31 -1.29
CA PHE A 282 -34.21 3.43 -0.21
C PHE A 282 -33.42 4.19 0.87
N GLU A 283 -33.41 3.67 2.11
CA GLU A 283 -32.62 4.24 3.21
C GLU A 283 -31.12 3.95 3.00
N PRO A 284 -30.26 4.97 2.86
CA PRO A 284 -28.82 4.79 2.65
C PRO A 284 -28.16 3.88 3.68
N ALA A 285 -28.54 4.01 4.95
CA ALA A 285 -27.94 3.25 6.05
C ALA A 285 -28.22 1.74 6.02
N GLU A 286 -29.06 1.26 5.10
CA GLU A 286 -29.38 -0.15 4.90
C GLU A 286 -28.86 -0.70 3.57
N ASN A 287 -28.18 0.12 2.76
CA ASN A 287 -27.80 -0.23 1.39
C ASN A 287 -26.31 -0.01 1.13
N VAL A 288 -25.70 -0.97 0.43
CA VAL A 288 -24.29 -0.89 0.02
C VAL A 288 -24.14 0.14 -1.08
N ILE A 289 -23.28 1.12 -0.84
CA ILE A 289 -22.96 2.19 -1.80
C ILE A 289 -21.49 2.16 -2.23
N VAL A 290 -20.62 1.52 -1.45
CA VAL A 290 -19.21 1.32 -1.79
C VAL A 290 -18.76 -0.11 -1.56
N GLY A 291 -17.84 -0.60 -2.39
CA GLY A 291 -17.33 -1.98 -2.34
C GLY A 291 -16.41 -2.29 -1.15
N ASN A 292 -15.38 -3.09 -1.40
CA ASN A 292 -14.49 -3.68 -0.40
C ASN A 292 -13.14 -2.97 -0.32
N THR A 293 -12.40 -3.22 0.77
CA THR A 293 -10.98 -2.83 0.92
C THR A 293 -10.75 -1.33 0.70
N LEU A 294 -11.71 -0.52 1.17
CA LEU A 294 -11.61 0.93 1.16
C LEU A 294 -10.47 1.39 2.06
N LEU A 295 -9.85 2.52 1.70
CA LEU A 295 -8.78 3.15 2.48
C LEU A 295 -7.58 2.24 2.72
N TYR A 296 -7.36 1.26 1.85
CA TYR A 296 -6.29 0.28 2.01
C TYR A 296 -4.93 0.97 2.16
N GLY A 297 -4.33 0.88 3.35
CA GLY A 297 -3.02 1.45 3.63
C GLY A 297 -2.99 2.98 3.76
N ALA A 298 -4.12 3.67 3.92
CA ALA A 298 -4.17 5.14 3.81
C ALA A 298 -3.27 5.86 4.83
N THR A 299 -2.60 6.94 4.43
CA THR A 299 -1.67 7.72 5.30
C THR A 299 -1.91 9.24 5.28
N SER A 300 -3.10 9.69 4.85
CA SER A 300 -4.02 10.62 5.55
C SER A 300 -4.97 11.26 4.52
N GLY A 301 -5.86 12.19 4.91
CA GLY A 301 -7.02 12.61 4.11
C GLY A 301 -8.31 12.10 4.73
N GLU A 302 -9.44 12.37 4.08
CA GLU A 302 -10.75 12.09 4.69
C GLU A 302 -11.81 11.55 3.74
N VAL A 303 -12.71 10.72 4.28
CA VAL A 303 -13.77 10.08 3.52
C VAL A 303 -15.11 10.15 4.26
N PHE A 304 -16.16 10.55 3.56
CA PHE A 304 -17.53 10.58 4.08
C PHE A 304 -18.46 9.80 3.15
N ILE A 305 -19.08 8.73 3.66
CA ILE A 305 -19.89 7.81 2.85
C ILE A 305 -21.31 7.69 3.44
N ASN A 306 -22.29 8.24 2.74
CA ASN A 306 -23.70 8.09 3.09
C ASN A 306 -24.23 6.77 2.52
N GLY A 307 -23.94 5.69 3.25
CA GLY A 307 -24.41 4.34 3.03
C GLY A 307 -23.44 3.28 3.59
N LEU A 308 -23.70 2.00 3.28
CA LEU A 308 -22.88 0.88 3.74
C LEU A 308 -21.64 0.67 2.85
N ALA A 309 -20.52 0.34 3.49
CA ALA A 309 -19.35 -0.21 2.83
C ALA A 309 -19.32 -1.74 2.92
N GLY A 310 -18.67 -2.38 1.95
CA GLY A 310 -18.38 -3.81 1.98
C GLY A 310 -17.33 -4.21 3.02
N GLU A 311 -16.67 -5.32 2.75
CA GLU A 311 -15.70 -5.95 3.65
C GLU A 311 -14.36 -5.20 3.69
N ARG A 312 -13.60 -5.41 4.77
CA ARG A 312 -12.25 -4.86 4.96
C ARG A 312 -12.19 -3.33 4.84
N PHE A 313 -13.24 -2.65 5.28
CA PHE A 313 -13.24 -1.20 5.34
C PHE A 313 -12.10 -0.70 6.23
N ALA A 314 -11.30 0.27 5.75
CA ALA A 314 -10.16 0.83 6.46
C ALA A 314 -9.06 -0.20 6.83
N VAL A 315 -8.92 -1.28 6.04
CA VAL A 315 -7.86 -2.26 6.24
C VAL A 315 -6.48 -1.60 6.10
N ARG A 316 -5.62 -1.80 7.10
CA ARG A 316 -4.32 -1.14 7.21
C ARG A 316 -4.38 0.39 7.17
N ASN A 317 -5.48 1.03 7.56
CA ASN A 317 -5.51 2.49 7.67
C ASN A 317 -4.43 2.94 8.67
N SER A 318 -3.61 3.90 8.26
CA SER A 318 -2.46 4.42 9.00
C SER A 318 -2.52 5.93 9.17
N GLY A 319 -3.68 6.57 8.93
CA GLY A 319 -3.82 8.01 9.17
C GLY A 319 -5.05 8.70 8.61
N ALA A 320 -5.89 8.04 7.80
CA ALA A 320 -7.08 8.67 7.25
C ALA A 320 -8.23 8.75 8.27
N THR A 321 -9.07 9.77 8.09
CA THR A 321 -10.33 9.96 8.81
C THR A 321 -11.50 9.48 7.96
N ALA A 322 -12.38 8.65 8.49
CA ALA A 322 -13.52 8.14 7.74
C ALA A 322 -14.80 8.19 8.56
N VAL A 323 -15.93 8.54 7.93
CA VAL A 323 -17.27 8.37 8.48
C VAL A 323 -18.14 7.63 7.47
N VAL A 324 -18.72 6.50 7.89
CA VAL A 324 -19.52 5.59 7.06
C VAL A 324 -20.74 5.13 7.84
N GLU A 325 -21.84 4.76 7.18
CA GLU A 325 -23.10 4.40 7.86
C GLU A 325 -23.23 2.92 8.22
N GLY A 326 -22.25 2.11 7.82
CA GLY A 326 -22.07 0.73 8.25
C GLY A 326 -21.01 0.04 7.39
N VAL A 327 -20.53 -1.11 7.86
CA VAL A 327 -19.42 -1.83 7.22
C VAL A 327 -19.67 -3.33 7.24
N GLY A 328 -19.13 -4.05 6.26
CA GLY A 328 -19.09 -5.51 6.25
C GLY A 328 -18.06 -6.09 7.24
N ASP A 329 -17.70 -7.35 7.02
CA ASP A 329 -16.73 -8.07 7.85
C ASP A 329 -15.34 -7.46 7.78
N HIS A 330 -14.55 -7.65 8.84
CA HIS A 330 -13.14 -7.23 8.92
C HIS A 330 -12.91 -5.72 8.84
N GLY A 331 -13.87 -4.91 9.31
CA GLY A 331 -13.69 -3.47 9.45
C GLY A 331 -12.48 -3.14 10.35
N CYS A 332 -11.67 -2.16 9.95
CA CYS A 332 -10.46 -1.70 10.64
C CYS A 332 -9.39 -2.80 10.86
N GLU A 333 -9.41 -3.87 10.07
CA GLU A 333 -8.40 -4.93 10.12
C GLU A 333 -6.98 -4.35 9.90
N TYR A 334 -6.03 -4.67 10.78
CA TYR A 334 -4.65 -4.18 10.73
C TYR A 334 -4.50 -2.64 10.74
N MET A 335 -5.50 -1.88 11.19
CA MET A 335 -5.39 -0.43 11.31
C MET A 335 -4.31 -0.04 12.33
N THR A 336 -3.46 0.93 11.97
CA THR A 336 -2.32 1.42 12.76
C THR A 336 -2.39 2.92 13.07
N GLY A 337 -3.38 3.63 12.51
CA GLY A 337 -3.56 5.07 12.73
C GLY A 337 -4.80 5.61 12.02
N GLY A 338 -5.18 6.85 12.34
CA GLY A 338 -6.38 7.50 11.81
C GLY A 338 -7.60 7.36 12.74
N VAL A 339 -8.76 7.82 12.25
CA VAL A 339 -10.03 7.81 12.99
C VAL A 339 -11.14 7.30 12.10
N VAL A 340 -11.85 6.27 12.53
CA VAL A 340 -13.00 5.73 11.80
C VAL A 340 -14.27 5.89 12.64
N VAL A 341 -15.34 6.39 12.04
CA VAL A 341 -16.66 6.44 12.66
C VAL A 341 -17.61 5.61 11.82
N VAL A 342 -18.23 4.60 12.45
CA VAL A 342 -19.26 3.76 11.84
C VAL A 342 -20.59 4.12 12.48
N LEU A 343 -21.47 4.75 11.72
CA LEU A 343 -22.78 5.21 12.18
C LEU A 343 -23.83 4.09 12.15
N GLY A 344 -23.47 2.81 12.11
CA GLY A 344 -24.44 1.72 12.04
C GLY A 344 -23.80 0.35 12.17
N LYS A 345 -24.40 -0.66 11.53
CA LYS A 345 -24.01 -2.07 11.70
C LYS A 345 -22.59 -2.32 11.20
N THR A 346 -21.92 -3.24 11.87
CA THR A 346 -20.61 -3.79 11.47
C THR A 346 -20.75 -5.28 11.16
N GLY A 347 -19.84 -5.81 10.34
CA GLY A 347 -19.64 -7.24 10.22
C GLY A 347 -18.77 -7.83 11.33
N ARG A 348 -18.42 -9.10 11.18
CA ARG A 348 -17.63 -9.90 12.13
C ARG A 348 -16.14 -9.55 12.07
N ASN A 349 -15.43 -9.95 13.13
CA ASN A 349 -13.97 -9.84 13.24
C ASN A 349 -13.48 -8.40 13.03
N PHE A 350 -14.27 -7.42 13.48
CA PHE A 350 -13.89 -6.00 13.45
C PHE A 350 -12.63 -5.78 14.31
N ALA A 351 -11.74 -4.89 13.88
CA ALA A 351 -10.49 -4.53 14.54
C ALA A 351 -9.45 -5.66 14.72
N ALA A 352 -9.59 -6.78 13.99
CA ALA A 352 -8.58 -7.84 14.01
C ALA A 352 -7.19 -7.30 13.60
N GLY A 353 -6.19 -7.50 14.46
CA GLY A 353 -4.84 -6.99 14.21
C GLY A 353 -4.70 -5.46 14.30
N MET A 354 -5.73 -4.74 14.74
CA MET A 354 -5.68 -3.28 14.91
C MET A 354 -4.73 -2.93 16.06
N SER A 355 -3.66 -2.20 15.73
CA SER A 355 -2.57 -1.86 16.67
C SER A 355 -2.38 -0.37 16.89
N GLY A 356 -3.14 0.48 16.19
CA GLY A 356 -3.17 1.93 16.42
C GLY A 356 -4.37 2.61 15.75
N GLY A 357 -4.62 3.86 16.15
CA GLY A 357 -5.81 4.63 15.72
C GLY A 357 -7.01 4.45 16.64
N ILE A 358 -8.13 5.07 16.29
CA ILE A 358 -9.39 5.03 17.07
C ILE A 358 -10.54 4.71 16.12
N ALA A 359 -11.46 3.84 16.55
CA ALA A 359 -12.75 3.69 15.90
C ALA A 359 -13.90 4.00 16.88
N TYR A 360 -14.96 4.64 16.38
CA TYR A 360 -16.22 4.80 17.09
C TYR A 360 -17.30 4.06 16.31
N VAL A 361 -18.04 3.19 16.99
CA VAL A 361 -19.10 2.37 16.39
C VAL A 361 -20.40 2.65 17.11
N LEU A 362 -21.45 2.96 16.35
CA LEU A 362 -22.80 3.08 16.90
C LEU A 362 -23.37 1.67 17.14
N ASP A 363 -23.43 1.27 18.41
CA ASP A 363 -23.93 -0.04 18.82
C ASP A 363 -25.36 0.06 19.37
N GLU A 364 -26.33 0.17 18.46
CA GLU A 364 -27.75 0.34 18.85
C GLU A 364 -28.34 -0.90 19.54
N TYR A 365 -27.74 -2.07 19.32
CA TYR A 365 -28.27 -3.36 19.81
C TYR A 365 -27.44 -3.95 20.96
N GLN A 366 -26.33 -3.32 21.35
CA GLN A 366 -25.40 -3.83 22.37
C GLN A 366 -24.85 -5.22 22.02
N LEU A 367 -24.50 -5.42 20.75
CA LEU A 367 -23.99 -6.70 20.23
C LEU A 367 -22.58 -6.58 19.66
N PHE A 368 -22.00 -5.37 19.66
CA PHE A 368 -20.75 -5.12 18.95
C PHE A 368 -19.55 -5.88 19.52
N ASP A 369 -19.56 -6.17 20.83
CA ASP A 369 -18.55 -6.98 21.50
C ASP A 369 -18.44 -8.40 20.91
N THR A 370 -19.56 -8.99 20.46
CA THR A 370 -19.59 -10.30 19.80
C THR A 370 -19.05 -10.28 18.36
N LEU A 371 -18.97 -9.08 17.76
CA LEU A 371 -18.51 -8.86 16.39
C LEU A 371 -17.07 -8.33 16.33
N CYS A 372 -16.56 -7.80 17.44
CA CYS A 372 -15.22 -7.26 17.56
C CYS A 372 -14.21 -8.36 17.96
N ASN A 373 -13.06 -8.38 17.29
CA ASN A 373 -11.91 -9.15 17.74
C ASN A 373 -11.19 -8.37 18.85
N LEU A 374 -11.15 -8.94 20.05
CA LEU A 374 -10.62 -8.29 21.26
C LEU A 374 -9.16 -8.68 21.58
N ASP A 375 -8.45 -9.33 20.65
CA ASP A 375 -7.09 -9.82 20.90
C ASP A 375 -6.10 -8.67 21.20
N LEU A 376 -6.28 -7.51 20.56
CA LEU A 376 -5.37 -6.36 20.66
C LEU A 376 -6.05 -5.04 21.06
N VAL A 377 -7.37 -5.04 21.19
CA VAL A 377 -8.17 -3.83 21.43
C VAL A 377 -9.12 -4.03 22.60
N ASP A 378 -9.45 -2.95 23.29
CA ASP A 378 -10.60 -2.91 24.21
C ASP A 378 -11.72 -2.05 23.64
N LEU A 379 -12.90 -2.25 24.22
CA LEU A 379 -14.09 -1.46 24.02
C LEU A 379 -14.31 -0.53 25.23
N GLU A 380 -14.45 0.77 24.97
CA GLU A 380 -14.71 1.80 25.98
C GLU A 380 -16.01 2.56 25.66
N SER A 381 -16.75 2.98 26.68
CA SER A 381 -17.85 3.95 26.50
C SER A 381 -17.31 5.34 26.16
N VAL A 382 -18.04 6.13 25.37
CA VAL A 382 -17.65 7.49 24.97
C VAL A 382 -18.06 8.52 26.04
N TRP A 383 -17.37 8.53 27.17
CA TRP A 383 -17.67 9.46 28.29
C TRP A 383 -16.70 10.64 28.40
N LYS A 384 -15.49 10.53 27.85
CA LYS A 384 -14.47 11.59 27.92
C LYS A 384 -14.91 12.77 27.03
N PRO A 385 -14.88 14.03 27.52
CA PRO A 385 -15.30 15.20 26.73
C PRO A 385 -14.56 15.36 25.40
N ALA A 386 -13.27 15.03 25.37
CA ALA A 386 -12.46 15.07 24.15
C ALA A 386 -12.93 14.05 23.09
N ASP A 387 -13.29 12.83 23.51
CA ASP A 387 -13.81 11.80 22.62
C ASP A 387 -15.21 12.18 22.10
N GLN A 388 -16.08 12.71 22.96
CA GLN A 388 -17.40 13.19 22.57
C GLN A 388 -17.31 14.34 21.55
N LYS A 389 -16.41 15.30 21.78
CA LYS A 389 -16.18 16.40 20.84
C LYS A 389 -15.68 15.89 19.49
N GLN A 390 -14.65 15.03 19.48
CA GLN A 390 -14.12 14.47 18.24
C GLN A 390 -15.18 13.71 17.45
N LEU A 391 -15.95 12.85 18.12
CA LEU A 391 -17.02 12.09 17.48
C LEU A 391 -18.10 13.02 16.91
N ARG A 392 -18.55 14.01 17.69
CA ARG A 392 -19.55 14.98 17.24
C ARG A 392 -19.07 15.79 16.04
N ASP A 393 -17.85 16.34 16.08
CA ASP A 393 -17.27 17.12 14.99
C ASP A 393 -17.21 16.30 13.68
N LEU A 394 -16.90 15.00 13.77
CA LEU A 394 -16.87 14.11 12.60
C LEU A 394 -18.27 13.83 12.03
N ILE A 395 -19.28 13.66 12.90
CA ILE A 395 -20.67 13.47 12.47
C ILE A 395 -21.23 14.75 11.86
N GLU A 396 -20.90 15.93 12.42
CA GLU A 396 -21.27 17.24 11.86
C GLU A 396 -20.66 17.44 10.48
N ARG A 397 -19.37 17.11 10.30
CA ARG A 397 -18.71 17.15 8.98
C ARG A 397 -19.33 16.15 8.01
N HIS A 398 -19.64 14.94 8.48
CA HIS A 398 -20.32 13.95 7.66
C HIS A 398 -21.66 14.49 7.16
N TYR A 399 -22.50 15.05 8.05
CA TYR A 399 -23.76 15.67 7.65
C TYR A 399 -23.56 16.85 6.68
N ALA A 400 -22.57 17.70 6.91
CA ALA A 400 -22.27 18.85 6.05
C ALA A 400 -21.92 18.41 4.62
N TRP A 401 -21.13 17.34 4.48
CA TRP A 401 -20.68 16.83 3.19
C TRP A 401 -21.70 15.92 2.50
N THR A 402 -22.41 15.08 3.25
CA THR A 402 -23.25 14.04 2.67
C THR A 402 -24.74 14.35 2.69
N ARG A 403 -25.18 15.26 3.56
CA ARG A 403 -26.59 15.49 3.90
C ARG A 403 -27.29 14.24 4.45
N SER A 404 -26.55 13.34 5.09
CA SER A 404 -27.07 12.12 5.74
C SER A 404 -28.15 12.44 6.77
N GLU A 405 -29.38 11.95 6.54
CA GLU A 405 -30.47 12.09 7.52
C GLU A 405 -30.15 11.31 8.81
N ARG A 406 -29.40 10.21 8.71
CA ARG A 406 -28.96 9.45 9.88
C ARG A 406 -28.02 10.25 10.77
N ALA A 407 -27.02 10.92 10.18
CA ALA A 407 -26.13 11.81 10.93
C ALA A 407 -26.91 12.97 11.57
N LYS A 408 -27.85 13.56 10.84
CA LYS A 408 -28.73 14.61 11.36
C LYS A 408 -29.53 14.15 12.59
N ARG A 409 -30.19 12.99 12.51
CA ARG A 409 -30.95 12.41 13.65
C ARG A 409 -30.08 12.18 14.89
N LEU A 410 -28.84 11.70 14.71
CA LEU A 410 -27.88 11.50 15.80
C LEU A 410 -27.46 12.83 16.45
N LEU A 411 -27.28 13.89 15.66
CA LEU A 411 -26.91 15.22 16.15
C LEU A 411 -28.07 15.91 16.89
N GLU A 412 -29.29 15.80 16.37
CA GLU A 412 -30.49 16.37 17.00
C GLU A 412 -30.75 15.77 18.39
N LYS A 413 -30.42 14.49 18.59
CA LYS A 413 -30.55 13.76 19.86
C LYS A 413 -29.19 13.41 20.46
N TRP A 414 -28.23 14.32 20.39
CA TRP A 414 -26.84 14.04 20.77
C TRP A 414 -26.66 13.46 22.19
N PRO A 415 -27.29 14.01 23.27
CA PRO A 415 -27.11 13.49 24.62
C PRO A 415 -27.50 12.01 24.78
N GLU A 416 -28.52 11.57 24.04
CA GLU A 416 -28.95 10.16 24.02
C GLU A 416 -28.07 9.33 23.08
N SER A 417 -27.73 9.88 21.92
CA SER A 417 -27.02 9.16 20.85
C SER A 417 -25.59 8.83 21.25
N VAL A 418 -24.89 9.74 21.94
CA VAL A 418 -23.49 9.52 22.35
C VAL A 418 -23.33 8.33 23.29
N GLY A 419 -24.34 8.04 24.12
CA GLY A 419 -24.34 6.89 25.03
C GLY A 419 -24.42 5.54 24.32
N LYS A 420 -24.79 5.51 23.03
CA LYS A 420 -24.88 4.30 22.20
C LYS A 420 -23.59 4.01 21.42
N PHE A 421 -22.60 4.90 21.48
CA PHE A 421 -21.34 4.67 20.81
C PHE A 421 -20.36 3.89 21.69
N VAL A 422 -19.67 2.96 21.06
CA VAL A 422 -18.52 2.26 21.62
C VAL A 422 -17.26 2.77 20.94
N LYS A 423 -16.24 3.07 21.74
CA LYS A 423 -14.89 3.40 21.27
C LYS A 423 -14.04 2.14 21.26
N VAL A 424 -13.45 1.83 20.11
CA VAL A 424 -12.46 0.76 19.95
C VAL A 424 -11.07 1.37 20.06
N MET A 425 -10.28 0.86 21.01
CA MET A 425 -8.97 1.41 21.33
C MET A 425 -7.93 0.29 21.48
N PRO A 426 -6.83 0.30 20.68
CA PRO A 426 -5.76 -0.67 20.85
C PRO A 426 -5.03 -0.49 22.19
N ILE A 427 -4.80 -1.60 22.89
CA ILE A 427 -4.30 -1.61 24.28
C ILE A 427 -2.90 -0.97 24.36
N GLU A 428 -1.97 -1.42 23.52
CA GLU A 428 -0.60 -0.89 23.52
C GLU A 428 -0.53 0.55 23.01
N TYR A 429 -1.42 0.93 22.08
CA TYR A 429 -1.53 2.30 21.61
C TYR A 429 -2.00 3.24 22.73
N ARG A 430 -2.99 2.81 23.54
CA ARG A 430 -3.44 3.56 24.72
C ARG A 430 -2.28 3.80 25.69
N LYS A 431 -1.54 2.75 26.05
CA LYS A 431 -0.36 2.86 26.94
C LYS A 431 0.70 3.79 26.36
N ALA A 432 0.92 3.77 25.05
CA ALA A 432 1.86 4.68 24.39
C ALA A 432 1.42 6.15 24.50
N LEU A 433 0.13 6.44 24.28
CA LEU A 433 -0.41 7.80 24.42
C LEU A 433 -0.39 8.29 25.87
N GLU A 434 -0.66 7.43 26.84
CA GLU A 434 -0.58 7.75 28.26
C GLU A 434 0.86 8.13 28.65
N ARG A 435 1.85 7.30 28.26
CA ARG A 435 3.28 7.61 28.47
C ARG A 435 3.72 8.91 27.80
N LEU A 436 3.18 9.22 26.62
CA LEU A 436 3.47 10.48 25.93
C LEU A 436 2.91 11.68 26.71
N ARG A 437 1.66 11.59 27.19
CA ARG A 437 1.04 12.63 28.02
C ARG A 437 1.78 12.84 29.33
N GLU A 438 2.16 11.77 30.01
CA GLU A 438 2.97 11.84 31.23
C GLU A 438 4.30 12.56 30.98
N ARG A 439 4.98 12.27 29.87
CA ARG A 439 6.22 12.96 29.48
C ARG A 439 6.01 14.43 29.14
N GLU A 440 4.91 14.77 28.47
CA GLU A 440 4.55 16.16 28.16
C GLU A 440 4.19 16.95 29.43
N GLN A 441 3.47 16.34 30.37
CA GLN A 441 3.16 16.95 31.67
C GLN A 441 4.43 17.18 32.49
N VAL A 442 5.31 16.18 32.61
CA VAL A 442 6.61 16.35 33.29
C VAL A 442 7.45 17.44 32.63
N ARG A 443 7.44 17.55 31.29
CA ARG A 443 8.15 18.61 30.57
C ARG A 443 7.54 19.99 30.81
N ALA A 444 6.21 20.08 30.90
CA ALA A 444 5.51 21.33 31.21
C ALA A 444 5.73 21.78 32.66
N GLU A 445 5.81 20.85 33.61
CA GLU A 445 6.15 21.12 35.01
C GLU A 445 7.62 21.52 35.22
N GLN A 446 8.52 21.08 34.32
CA GLN A 446 9.94 21.42 34.33
C GLN A 446 10.29 22.74 33.61
N LEU A 447 9.33 23.40 32.97
CA LEU A 447 9.48 24.77 32.46
C LEU A 447 9.05 25.74 33.57
N PRO A 448 9.96 26.49 34.22
CA PRO A 448 9.56 27.49 35.20
C PRO A 448 8.70 28.56 34.53
N ALA A 449 7.60 28.95 35.20
CA ALA A 449 6.88 30.17 34.91
C ALA A 449 7.76 31.38 35.25
N THR A 450 8.68 31.75 34.35
CA THR A 450 9.44 32.99 34.45
C THR A 450 9.55 33.65 33.08
N GLU A 451 8.48 34.36 32.70
CA GLU A 451 8.61 35.65 32.02
C GLU A 451 7.81 36.66 32.85
N GLU A 452 8.38 37.05 34.00
CA GLU A 452 8.09 38.38 34.52
C GLU A 452 8.70 39.38 33.54
N VAL A 453 7.83 40.10 32.83
CA VAL A 453 8.16 41.31 32.08
C VAL A 453 8.71 42.33 33.08
N TYR A 454 10.04 42.45 33.17
CA TYR A 454 10.67 43.60 33.80
C TYR A 454 11.02 44.64 32.74
N SER A 455 10.38 45.79 32.88
CA SER A 455 10.66 47.01 32.15
C SER A 455 12.00 47.61 32.62
N GLY A 456 12.79 48.03 31.63
CA GLY A 456 14.01 48.82 31.78
C GLY A 456 14.29 49.55 30.50
#